data_AF-A0A0L0HNY5-F1
#
_entry.id   AF-A0A0L0HNY5-F1
#
_cell.length_a   1.000
_cell.length_b   1.000
_cell.length_c   1.000
_cell.angle_alpha   90.00
_cell.angle_beta   90.00
_cell.angle_gamma   90.00
#
_symmetry.space_group_name_H-M   'P 1'
#
loop_
_entity.id
_entity.type
_entity.pdbx_description
1 polymer ?
#
loop_
_entity_poly.entity_id
_entity_poly.type
_entity_poly.pdbx_seq_one_letter_code
_entity_poly.pdbx_strand_id
1 'polypeptide(L)'
;MSEVRQRPVKSTEEKVPSEAPSTVKKAPPTPSRAVIPPAVIAKLLIFSFLLFSLPIATYFYTLRTIFNGNSNYSAMAAVIVANLVVFAYVVVAFIEDQGETPDAGGGALKKE
;
A
#
# COMPACT_ATOMS: atom_id res chain seq x y z
N MET A 1 7.68 -21.79 -57.66
CA MET A 1 7.02 -21.27 -56.45
C MET A 1 6.53 -22.47 -55.66
N SER A 2 6.65 -22.41 -54.33
CA SER A 2 6.42 -23.53 -53.38
C SER A 2 7.60 -24.52 -53.35
N GLU A 3 8.08 -25.03 -52.21
CA GLU A 3 7.35 -25.37 -51.00
C GLU A 3 8.23 -25.37 -49.75
N VAL A 4 7.60 -24.91 -48.68
CA VAL A 4 7.89 -25.02 -47.26
C VAL A 4 8.62 -26.31 -46.87
N ARG A 5 9.82 -26.17 -46.28
CA ARG A 5 10.52 -27.25 -45.57
C ARG A 5 9.69 -27.69 -44.35
N GLN A 6 9.00 -28.82 -44.45
CA GLN A 6 8.70 -29.63 -43.28
C GLN A 6 9.88 -30.57 -43.01
N ARG A 7 10.29 -30.69 -41.75
CA ARG A 7 11.01 -31.87 -41.25
C ARG A 7 10.27 -32.45 -40.04
N PRO A 8 10.15 -33.79 -39.97
CA PRO A 8 9.17 -34.50 -39.17
C PRO A 8 9.53 -34.59 -37.67
N VAL A 9 8.48 -34.61 -36.86
CA VAL A 9 8.48 -35.00 -35.46
C VAL A 9 8.72 -36.52 -35.36
N LYS A 10 9.62 -36.95 -34.47
CA LYS A 10 9.60 -38.31 -33.91
C LYS A 10 9.95 -38.27 -32.43
N SER A 11 8.94 -38.53 -31.60
CA SER A 11 9.02 -38.81 -30.17
C SER A 11 9.76 -40.12 -29.92
N THR A 12 10.62 -40.17 -28.91
CA THR A 12 10.74 -41.32 -27.99
C THR A 12 11.29 -40.84 -26.66
N GLU A 13 10.43 -40.89 -25.66
CA GLU A 13 10.77 -40.92 -24.25
C GLU A 13 11.42 -42.28 -23.94
N GLU A 14 12.68 -42.30 -23.51
CA GLU A 14 13.28 -43.47 -22.89
C GLU A 14 14.15 -43.07 -21.68
N LYS A 15 13.50 -43.17 -20.52
CA LYS A 15 13.96 -43.81 -19.28
C LYS A 15 15.27 -43.34 -18.62
N VAL A 16 15.06 -42.74 -17.45
CA VAL A 16 15.97 -42.46 -16.32
C VAL A 16 16.84 -43.68 -15.96
N PRO A 17 18.18 -43.51 -15.84
CA PRO A 17 18.84 -43.67 -14.53
C PRO A 17 19.57 -42.38 -14.11
N SER A 18 19.16 -41.75 -12.99
CA SER A 18 19.87 -41.83 -11.70
C SER A 18 21.39 -41.69 -11.84
N GLU A 19 21.92 -40.47 -11.69
CA GLU A 19 22.83 -40.15 -10.59
C GLU A 19 23.02 -38.62 -10.54
N ALA A 20 22.72 -38.02 -9.39
CA ALA A 20 23.19 -36.67 -9.09
C ALA A 20 24.70 -36.75 -8.82
N PRO A 21 25.48 -35.74 -9.21
CA PRO A 21 25.70 -34.67 -8.24
C PRO A 21 25.70 -33.26 -8.84
N SER A 22 25.08 -32.35 -8.09
CA SER A 22 25.62 -31.01 -7.86
C SER A 22 25.81 -30.07 -9.07
N THR A 23 24.74 -29.40 -9.47
CA THR A 23 24.80 -27.93 -9.58
C THR A 23 23.39 -27.37 -9.42
N VAL A 24 23.00 -27.10 -8.18
CA VAL A 24 21.89 -26.19 -7.91
C VAL A 24 22.33 -24.82 -8.41
N LYS A 25 22.05 -24.53 -9.69
CA LYS A 25 21.97 -23.15 -10.17
C LYS A 25 20.87 -22.50 -9.33
N LYS A 26 21.31 -21.62 -8.43
CA LYS A 26 20.48 -20.73 -7.61
C LYS A 26 19.32 -20.21 -8.47
N ALA A 27 18.10 -20.63 -8.12
CA ALA A 27 16.88 -20.15 -8.73
C ALA A 27 16.85 -18.61 -8.67
N PRO A 28 16.22 -17.92 -9.65
CA PRO A 28 16.03 -16.47 -9.62
C PRO A 28 15.45 -16.04 -8.26
N PRO A 29 15.87 -14.90 -7.70
CA PRO A 29 15.30 -14.41 -6.46
C PRO A 29 13.79 -14.21 -6.65
N THR A 30 12.99 -15.05 -6.01
CA THR A 30 11.55 -14.86 -5.85
C THR A 30 11.32 -13.45 -5.32
N PRO A 31 10.43 -12.62 -5.90
CA PRO A 31 10.21 -11.28 -5.40
C PRO A 31 9.80 -11.37 -3.94
N SER A 32 10.62 -10.79 -3.06
CA SER A 32 10.33 -10.69 -1.63
C SER A 32 8.97 -10.02 -1.50
N ARG A 33 8.01 -10.71 -0.86
CA ARG A 33 6.68 -10.18 -0.59
C ARG A 33 6.85 -8.82 0.10
N ALA A 34 6.34 -7.76 -0.51
CA ALA A 34 6.37 -6.43 0.08
C ALA A 34 5.62 -6.47 1.42
N VAL A 35 6.35 -6.48 2.52
CA VAL A 35 5.79 -6.38 3.87
C VAL A 35 5.57 -4.90 4.14
N ILE A 36 4.31 -4.47 4.10
CA ILE A 36 3.92 -3.11 4.44
C ILE A 36 3.92 -2.97 5.97
N PRO A 37 4.63 -2.00 6.56
CA PRO A 37 4.67 -1.84 8.01
C PRO A 37 3.27 -1.60 8.61
N PRO A 38 2.92 -2.23 9.75
CA PRO A 38 1.58 -2.10 10.34
C PRO A 38 1.27 -0.66 10.78
N ALA A 39 2.28 0.13 11.14
CA ALA A 39 2.13 1.55 11.46
C ALA A 39 1.57 2.35 10.28
N VAL A 40 1.97 2.03 9.05
CA VAL A 40 1.46 2.69 7.83
C VAL A 40 -0.01 2.35 7.63
N ILE A 41 -0.40 1.10 7.84
CA ILE A 41 -1.79 0.66 7.72
C ILE A 41 -2.68 1.42 8.70
N ALA A 42 -2.26 1.58 9.95
CA ALA A 42 -3.01 2.35 10.94
C ALA A 42 -3.19 3.82 10.54
N LYS A 43 -2.15 4.45 9.99
CA LYS A 43 -2.20 5.84 9.49
C LYS A 43 -3.16 5.97 8.32
N LEU A 44 -3.09 5.07 7.34
CA LEU A 44 -4.00 5.08 6.19
C LEU A 44 -5.46 4.91 6.60
N LEU A 45 -5.73 4.08 7.61
CA LEU A 45 -7.08 3.92 8.16
C LEU A 45 -7.59 5.21 8.84
N ILE A 46 -6.77 5.83 9.69
CA ILE A 46 -7.15 7.07 10.38
C ILE A 46 -7.35 8.20 9.36
N PHE A 47 -6.44 8.36 8.40
CA PHE A 47 -6.55 9.40 7.38
C PHE A 47 -7.75 9.20 6.46
N SER A 48 -8.03 7.95 6.07
CA SER A 48 -9.23 7.63 5.30
C SER A 48 -10.49 8.03 6.06
N PHE A 49 -10.58 7.68 7.36
CA PHE A 49 -11.70 8.08 8.19
C PHE A 49 -11.81 9.61 8.34
N LEU A 50 -10.68 10.27 8.56
CA LEU A 50 -10.61 11.71 8.80
C LEU A 50 -11.10 12.52 7.58
N LEU A 51 -10.77 12.07 6.37
CA LEU A 51 -11.08 12.78 5.12
C LEU A 51 -12.58 12.98 4.92
N PHE A 52 -13.40 11.99 5.27
CA PHE A 52 -14.87 12.16 5.22
C PHE A 52 -15.46 12.59 6.56
N SER A 53 -14.96 12.09 7.69
CA SER A 53 -15.59 12.35 8.99
C SER A 53 -15.49 13.82 9.39
N LEU A 54 -14.34 14.47 9.19
CA LEU A 54 -14.13 15.86 9.62
C LEU A 54 -14.99 16.88 8.83
N PRO A 55 -15.03 16.83 7.47
CA PRO A 55 -15.87 17.76 6.71
C PRO A 55 -17.37 17.53 6.93
N ILE A 56 -17.79 16.26 7.06
CA ILE A 56 -19.19 15.91 7.37
C ILE A 56 -19.57 16.38 8.77
N ALA A 57 -18.72 16.12 9.77
CA ALA A 57 -18.94 16.57 11.14
C ALA A 57 -19.03 18.11 11.19
N THR A 58 -18.13 18.80 10.48
CA THR A 58 -18.14 20.27 10.37
C THR A 58 -19.45 20.77 9.81
N TYR A 59 -19.97 20.15 8.74
CA TYR A 59 -21.25 20.53 8.14
C TYR A 59 -22.38 20.48 9.17
N PHE A 60 -22.57 19.33 9.83
CA PHE A 60 -23.67 19.16 10.78
C PHE A 60 -23.51 19.98 12.05
N TYR A 61 -22.27 20.15 12.52
CA TYR A 61 -21.95 20.99 13.66
C TYR A 61 -22.33 22.44 13.37
N THR A 62 -21.78 22.98 12.29
CA THR A 62 -21.95 24.38 11.86
C THR A 62 -23.40 24.69 11.47
N LEU A 63 -24.11 23.73 10.88
CA LEU A 63 -25.53 23.84 10.54
C LEU A 63 -26.42 24.06 11.76
N ARG A 64 -26.09 23.41 12.89
CA ARG A 64 -26.89 23.48 14.12
C ARG A 64 -26.47 24.62 15.05
N THR A 65 -25.21 25.02 15.07
CA THR A 65 -24.69 25.98 16.06
C THR A 65 -24.48 27.39 15.52
N ILE A 66 -24.14 27.57 14.24
CA ILE A 66 -23.72 28.87 13.68
C ILE A 66 -24.75 29.43 12.69
N PHE A 67 -25.28 28.59 11.79
CA PHE A 67 -26.09 29.08 10.67
C PHE A 67 -27.60 28.79 10.77
N ASN A 68 -28.10 28.35 11.94
CA ASN A 68 -29.53 28.13 12.22
C ASN A 68 -30.28 27.37 11.11
N GLY A 69 -29.66 26.34 10.53
CA GLY A 69 -30.28 25.53 9.48
C GLY A 69 -30.04 26.01 8.04
N ASN A 70 -29.26 27.07 7.79
CA ASN A 70 -28.90 27.44 6.43
C ASN A 70 -27.81 26.50 5.86
N SER A 71 -28.25 25.57 5.02
CA SER A 71 -27.42 24.54 4.40
C SER A 71 -26.32 25.14 3.48
N ASN A 72 -26.58 26.25 2.79
CA ASN A 72 -25.60 26.85 1.87
C ASN A 72 -24.35 27.34 2.61
N TYR A 73 -24.52 28.10 3.71
CA TYR A 73 -23.37 28.58 4.49
C TYR A 73 -22.64 27.44 5.20
N SER A 74 -23.37 26.43 5.66
CA SER A 74 -22.78 25.24 6.31
C SER A 74 -21.97 24.40 5.32
N ALA A 75 -22.45 24.27 4.09
CA ALA A 75 -21.74 23.59 3.01
C ALA A 75 -20.45 24.34 2.65
N MET A 76 -20.49 25.67 2.54
CA MET A 76 -19.28 26.47 2.29
C MET A 76 -18.24 26.30 3.39
N ALA A 77 -18.66 26.30 4.66
CA ALA A 77 -17.76 26.04 5.78
C ALA A 77 -17.14 24.63 5.71
N ALA A 78 -17.92 23.62 5.34
CA ALA A 78 -17.41 22.26 5.15
C ALA A 78 -16.39 22.16 4.01
N VAL A 79 -16.60 22.87 2.90
CA VAL A 79 -15.63 22.95 1.78
C VAL A 79 -14.33 23.61 2.25
N ILE A 80 -14.40 24.68 3.03
CA ILE A 80 -13.21 25.33 3.61
C ILE A 80 -12.46 24.32 4.50
N VAL A 81 -13.15 23.60 5.37
CA VAL A 81 -12.53 22.58 6.23
C VAL A 81 -11.93 21.44 5.42
N ALA A 82 -12.56 20.99 4.33
CA ALA A 82 -11.98 19.96 3.47
C ALA A 82 -10.62 20.38 2.89
N ASN A 83 -10.47 21.63 2.45
CA ASN A 83 -9.19 22.17 1.99
C ASN A 83 -8.15 22.21 3.13
N LEU A 84 -8.57 22.57 4.35
CA LEU A 84 -7.70 22.53 5.53
C LEU A 84 -7.25 21.11 5.89
N VAL A 85 -8.12 20.10 5.75
CA VAL A 85 -7.78 18.69 5.98
C VAL A 85 -6.72 18.22 4.98
N VAL A 86 -6.87 18.59 3.70
CA VAL A 86 -5.86 18.28 2.68
C VAL A 86 -4.52 18.97 3.01
N PHE A 87 -4.55 20.24 3.41
CA PHE A 87 -3.34 20.94 3.85
C PHE A 87 -2.70 20.28 5.08
N ALA A 88 -3.50 19.94 6.09
CA ALA A 88 -3.03 19.24 7.29
C ALA A 88 -2.44 17.87 6.96
N TYR A 89 -3.01 17.13 6.00
CA TYR A 89 -2.43 15.88 5.50
C TYR A 89 -1.03 16.07 4.95
N VAL A 90 -0.81 17.11 4.15
CA VAL A 90 0.52 17.46 3.62
C VAL A 90 1.49 17.77 4.76
N VAL A 91 1.08 18.55 5.76
CA VAL A 91 1.92 18.86 6.93
C VAL A 91 2.28 17.61 7.71
N VAL A 92 1.33 16.72 7.98
CA VAL A 92 1.61 15.46 8.69
C VAL A 92 2.57 14.59 7.87
N ALA A 93 2.39 14.50 6.55
CA ALA A 93 3.31 13.76 5.70
C ALA A 93 4.75 14.27 5.83
N PHE A 94 4.97 15.59 5.87
CA PHE A 94 6.30 16.16 6.09
C PHE A 94 6.88 15.88 7.48
N ILE A 95 6.05 15.81 8.51
CA ILE A 95 6.50 15.46 9.88
C ILE A 95 6.89 13.98 9.94
N GLU A 96 6.13 13.12 9.29
CA GLU A 96 6.41 11.68 9.27
C GLU A 96 7.62 11.30 8.42
N ASP A 97 7.90 12.05 7.35
CA ASP A 97 9.07 11.89 6.49
C ASP A 97 10.41 12.17 7.21
N GLN A 98 10.38 12.97 8.28
CA GLN A 98 11.58 13.34 9.04
C GLN A 98 11.95 12.36 10.15
N GLY A 99 11.06 11.42 10.50
CA GLY A 99 11.18 10.57 11.70
C GLY A 99 11.82 9.19 11.48
N GLU A 100 12.16 8.80 10.26
CA GLU A 100 12.73 7.48 9.98
C GLU A 100 14.26 7.48 10.17
N THR A 101 14.70 7.44 11.43
CA THR A 101 16.01 6.83 11.72
C THR A 101 15.82 5.32 11.62
N PRO A 102 16.51 4.59 10.72
CA PRO A 102 16.40 3.15 10.61
C PRO A 102 17.04 2.50 11.85
N ASP A 103 16.26 2.37 12.92
CA ASP A 103 16.69 1.67 14.12
C ASP A 103 16.70 0.16 13.87
N ALA A 104 17.92 -0.36 13.92
CA ALA A 104 18.30 -1.74 13.84
C ALA A 104 17.56 -2.63 14.85
N GLY A 105 17.27 -3.86 14.41
CA GLY A 105 17.49 -5.02 15.27
C GLY A 105 16.50 -5.28 16.41
N GLY A 106 15.19 -5.30 16.12
CA GLY A 106 14.20 -5.93 17.01
C GLY A 106 14.23 -7.46 16.93
N GLY A 107 15.39 -8.06 17.18
CA GLY A 107 15.62 -9.50 17.04
C GLY A 107 16.71 -10.00 17.95
N ALA A 108 16.48 -9.99 19.27
CA ALA A 108 17.03 -10.95 20.24
C ALA A 108 16.64 -10.51 21.65
N LEU A 109 15.83 -11.31 22.34
CA LEU A 109 16.31 -12.02 23.52
C LEU A 109 15.33 -13.15 23.85
N LYS A 110 15.75 -14.36 23.48
CA LYS A 110 15.24 -15.62 23.98
C LYS A 110 15.62 -15.71 25.46
N LYS A 111 14.63 -15.75 26.36
CA LYS A 111 14.87 -16.17 27.74
C LYS A 111 14.91 -17.69 27.77
N GLU A 112 16.07 -18.19 28.16
CA GLU A 112 16.28 -19.53 28.73
C GLU A 112 15.51 -19.68 30.04
#